data_AF-A0A7V9KHX5-F1
#
_entry.id   AF-A0A7V9KHX5-F1
#
_cell.length_a   1.000
_cell.length_b   1.000
_cell.length_c   1.000
_cell.angle_alpha   90.00
_cell.angle_beta   90.00
_cell.angle_gamma   90.00
#
_symmetry.space_group_name_H-M   'P 1'
#
loop_
_entity.id
_entity.type
_entity.pdbx_description
1 polymer ?
#
loop_
_entity_poly.entity_id
_entity_poly.type
_entity_poly.pdbx_seq_one_letter_code
_entity_poly.pdbx_strand_id
1 'polypeptide(L)'
;MTVASPSTIVRGACPHDCPDTCATLVEVRDGKAVGIHADPAHPITKGWLCAKVRPYLDRVYSTERLEYPRRRVGPKGSDRWERTTWEEAIAEITGRWREIIAEHGAAAILPYSYSGTLGLLQLVIANARLWNRMGASGLDRAICDAAANAAVTATLGARWSVDMRDAVHARLIILWGHNPASTGPHFIPFL
;
A
#
# COMPACT_ATOMS: atom_id res chain seq x y z
N MET A 1 5.52 34.66 -24.83
CA MET A 1 4.69 33.54 -24.36
C MET A 1 5.47 32.26 -24.58
N THR A 2 6.00 31.66 -23.52
CA THR A 2 6.67 30.36 -23.59
C THR A 2 5.62 29.27 -23.75
N VAL A 3 5.67 28.52 -24.85
CA VAL A 3 4.81 27.36 -25.08
C VAL A 3 5.20 26.30 -24.05
N ALA A 4 4.23 25.85 -23.24
CA ALA A 4 4.47 24.79 -22.26
C ALA A 4 4.88 23.49 -22.97
N SER A 5 5.89 22.80 -22.45
CA SER A 5 6.30 21.48 -22.95
C SER A 5 5.11 20.52 -23.02
N PRO A 6 5.04 19.63 -24.03
CA PRO A 6 4.00 18.62 -24.11
C PRO A 6 4.07 17.70 -22.89
N SER A 7 2.91 17.36 -22.33
CA SER A 7 2.82 16.38 -21.24
C SER A 7 2.60 14.96 -21.78
N THR A 8 2.99 13.97 -20.99
CA THR A 8 2.73 12.55 -21.22
C THR A 8 1.82 12.01 -20.14
N ILE A 9 1.03 10.98 -20.47
CA ILE A 9 0.16 10.31 -19.49
C ILE A 9 0.77 8.95 -19.13
N VAL A 10 1.01 8.74 -17.84
CA VAL A 10 1.48 7.47 -17.29
C VAL A 10 0.31 6.79 -16.56
N ARG A 11 0.01 5.55 -16.95
CA ARG A 11 -1.01 4.73 -16.30
C ARG A 11 -0.45 4.11 -15.03
N GLY A 12 -1.25 4.13 -13.97
CA GLY A 12 -0.92 3.54 -12.68
C GLY A 12 -2.14 2.92 -12.00
N ALA A 13 -1.91 2.42 -10.80
CA ALA A 13 -2.95 1.94 -9.91
C ALA A 13 -2.72 2.53 -8.52
N CYS A 14 -3.82 2.81 -7.81
CA CYS A 14 -3.78 3.26 -6.43
C CYS A 14 -3.13 2.17 -5.55
N PRO A 15 -2.08 2.49 -4.78
CA PRO A 15 -1.36 1.50 -3.97
C PRO A 15 -1.95 1.31 -2.56
N HIS A 16 -2.99 2.05 -2.20
CA HIS A 16 -3.56 2.06 -0.86
C HIS A 16 -4.22 0.74 -0.48
N ASP A 17 -4.30 0.49 0.82
CA ASP A 17 -4.98 -0.66 1.42
C ASP A 17 -6.51 -0.54 1.32
N CYS A 18 -7.03 -0.83 0.14
CA CYS A 18 -8.44 -0.79 -0.19
C CYS A 18 -8.70 -1.72 -1.39
N PRO A 19 -9.84 -2.44 -1.45
CA PRO A 19 -10.11 -3.39 -2.53
C PRO A 19 -10.28 -2.73 -3.90
N ASP A 20 -10.52 -1.42 -3.96
CA ASP A 20 -10.98 -0.72 -5.16
C ASP A 20 -9.98 -0.71 -6.32
N THR A 21 -8.67 -0.83 -6.02
CA THR A 21 -7.58 -0.89 -7.02
C THR A 21 -7.71 0.19 -8.11
N CYS A 22 -8.00 1.43 -7.71
CA CYS A 22 -8.38 2.49 -8.65
C CYS A 22 -7.30 2.71 -9.71
N ALA A 23 -7.67 2.66 -10.99
CA ALA A 23 -6.76 3.04 -12.07
C ALA A 23 -6.53 4.55 -12.09
N THR A 24 -5.26 4.96 -12.17
CA THR A 24 -4.84 6.36 -12.18
C THR A 24 -4.17 6.71 -13.51
N LEU A 25 -4.33 7.97 -13.91
CA LEU A 25 -3.65 8.61 -15.03
C LEU A 25 -2.83 9.77 -14.45
N VAL A 26 -1.51 9.65 -14.50
CA VAL A 26 -0.58 10.67 -14.02
C VAL A 26 -0.11 11.50 -15.21
N GLU A 27 -0.39 12.79 -15.18
CA GLU A 27 0.15 13.74 -16.15
C GLU A 27 1.58 14.10 -15.76
N VAL A 28 2.52 13.89 -16.66
CA VAL A 28 3.95 14.18 -16.48
C VAL A 28 4.39 15.24 -17.47
N ARG A 29 5.01 16.31 -16.98
CA ARG A 29 5.59 17.39 -17.79
C ARG A 29 6.99 17.67 -17.29
N ASP A 30 7.96 17.77 -18.20
CA ASP A 30 9.38 18.01 -17.88
C ASP A 30 9.92 17.08 -16.78
N GLY A 31 9.54 15.79 -16.84
CA GLY A 31 9.95 14.76 -15.88
C GLY A 31 9.29 14.85 -14.49
N LYS A 32 8.33 15.76 -14.30
CA LYS A 32 7.59 15.92 -13.03
C LYS A 32 6.11 15.57 -13.21
N ALA A 33 5.54 14.89 -12.22
CA ALA A 33 4.11 14.69 -12.17
C ALA A 33 3.43 16.02 -11.82
N VAL A 34 2.52 16.47 -12.68
CA VAL A 34 1.81 17.75 -12.54
C VAL A 34 0.31 17.57 -12.34
N GLY A 35 -0.21 16.36 -12.61
CA GLY A 35 -1.60 16.00 -12.38
C GLY A 35 -1.76 14.51 -12.06
N ILE A 36 -2.79 14.19 -11.27
CA ILE A 36 -3.24 12.82 -11.05
C ILE A 36 -4.76 12.78 -11.21
N HIS A 37 -5.23 11.88 -12.07
CA HIS A 37 -6.63 11.71 -12.40
C HIS A 37 -7.01 10.23 -12.28
N ALA A 38 -8.30 9.94 -12.13
CA ALA A 38 -8.78 8.56 -12.32
C ALA A 38 -8.96 8.28 -13.81
N ASP A 39 -8.78 7.03 -14.19
CA ASP A 39 -9.12 6.57 -15.54
C ASP A 39 -10.66 6.51 -15.70
N PRO A 40 -11.27 7.29 -16.61
CA PRO A 40 -12.71 7.22 -16.87
C PRO A 40 -13.14 5.88 -17.47
N ALA A 41 -12.23 5.13 -18.10
CA ALA A 41 -12.52 3.82 -18.67
C ALA A 41 -12.53 2.69 -17.64
N HIS A 42 -12.14 2.95 -16.38
CA HIS A 42 -12.11 1.92 -15.35
C HIS A 42 -13.55 1.52 -14.96
N PRO A 43 -13.94 0.23 -15.06
CA PRO A 43 -15.34 -0.19 -15.01
C PRO A 43 -16.01 0.06 -13.67
N ILE A 44 -15.21 0.11 -12.60
CA ILE A 44 -15.67 0.28 -11.23
C ILE A 44 -15.60 1.74 -10.79
N THR A 45 -14.43 2.35 -10.92
CA THR A 45 -14.17 3.68 -10.35
C THR A 45 -14.60 4.81 -11.28
N LYS A 46 -14.79 4.54 -12.58
CA LYS A 46 -15.43 5.43 -13.57
C LYS A 46 -14.95 6.88 -13.51
N GLY A 47 -13.64 7.10 -13.44
CA GLY A 47 -13.06 8.45 -13.41
C GLY A 47 -13.11 9.14 -12.05
N TRP A 48 -13.46 8.44 -10.97
CA TRP A 48 -13.48 9.00 -9.62
C TRP A 48 -12.31 8.51 -8.76
N LEU A 49 -11.72 9.43 -7.98
CA LEU A 49 -10.74 9.15 -6.94
C LEU A 49 -11.27 9.68 -5.59
N CYS A 50 -11.00 8.94 -4.51
CA CYS A 50 -11.40 9.35 -3.18
C CYS A 50 -10.57 10.53 -2.65
N ALA A 51 -11.05 11.16 -1.58
CA ALA A 51 -10.37 12.30 -0.96
C ALA A 51 -8.93 12.02 -0.52
N LYS A 52 -8.58 10.74 -0.30
CA LYS A 52 -7.24 10.30 0.09
C LYS A 52 -6.26 10.31 -1.08
N VAL A 53 -6.75 10.12 -2.31
CA VAL A 53 -5.92 9.94 -3.52
C VAL A 53 -5.97 11.15 -4.44
N ARG A 54 -7.03 11.97 -4.42
CA ARG A 54 -7.06 13.22 -5.20
C ARG A 54 -5.85 14.13 -4.95
N PRO A 55 -5.40 14.37 -3.70
CA PRO A 55 -4.22 15.18 -3.42
C PRO A 55 -2.92 14.35 -3.40
N TYR A 56 -2.80 13.25 -4.17
CA TYR A 56 -1.64 12.35 -4.05
C TYR A 56 -0.31 13.05 -4.33
N LEU A 57 -0.29 14.06 -5.20
CA LEU A 57 0.92 14.82 -5.50
C LEU A 57 1.39 15.66 -4.30
N ASP A 58 0.49 16.08 -3.41
CA ASP A 58 0.86 16.77 -2.17
C ASP A 58 1.68 15.84 -1.27
N ARG A 59 1.38 14.53 -1.27
CA ARG A 59 2.18 13.52 -0.57
C ARG A 59 3.54 13.28 -1.25
N VAL A 60 3.57 13.24 -2.58
CA VAL A 60 4.81 13.02 -3.36
C VAL A 60 5.80 14.18 -3.18
N TYR A 61 5.28 15.41 -3.11
CA TYR A 61 6.04 16.66 -3.00
C TYR A 61 6.01 17.27 -1.60
N SER A 62 5.53 16.54 -0.60
CA SER A 62 5.54 16.98 0.79
C SER A 62 6.97 17.28 1.24
N THR A 63 7.15 18.40 1.95
CA THR A 63 8.41 18.76 2.61
C THR A 63 8.79 17.81 3.74
N GLU A 64 7.85 17.00 4.23
CA GLU A 64 8.07 15.98 5.27
C GLU A 64 8.47 14.62 4.69
N ARG A 65 8.56 14.49 3.36
CA ARG A 65 8.93 13.23 2.72
C ARG A 65 10.35 12.82 3.12
N LEU A 66 10.52 11.55 3.47
CA LEU A 66 11.83 10.97 3.69
C LEU A 66 12.54 10.77 2.34
N GLU A 67 13.51 11.64 2.05
CA GLU A 67 14.31 11.59 0.82
C GLU A 67 15.61 10.80 0.96
N TYR A 68 16.09 10.66 2.19
CA TYR A 68 17.38 10.01 2.50
C TYR A 68 17.21 9.03 3.65
N PRO A 69 17.99 7.93 3.68
CA PRO A 69 18.04 7.07 4.84
C PRO A 69 18.57 7.86 6.05
N ARG A 70 18.04 7.52 7.22
CA ARG A 70 18.38 8.16 8.49
C ARG A 70 18.73 7.11 9.53
N ARG A 71 19.73 7.41 10.34
CA ARG A 71 20.19 6.59 11.46
C ARG A 71 19.84 7.27 12.77
N ARG A 72 19.30 6.51 13.72
CA ARG A 72 18.96 7.05 15.04
C ARG A 72 20.23 7.14 15.88
N VAL A 73 20.47 8.31 16.47
CA VAL A 73 21.67 8.59 17.29
C VAL A 73 21.36 8.87 18.77
N GLY A 74 20.08 8.84 19.14
CA GLY A 74 19.61 8.99 20.52
C GLY A 74 18.83 7.78 21.03
N PRO A 75 18.39 7.81 22.29
CA PRO A 75 17.53 6.76 22.84
C PRO A 75 16.21 6.67 22.05
N LYS A 76 15.60 5.48 22.05
CA LYS A 76 14.31 5.26 21.38
C LYS A 76 13.27 6.26 21.90
N GLY A 77 12.60 6.96 20.99
CA GLY A 77 11.61 7.99 21.32
C GLY A 77 12.15 9.42 21.42
N SER A 78 13.47 9.64 21.34
CA SER A 78 14.05 10.99 21.44
C SER A 78 13.99 11.81 20.15
N ASP A 79 13.50 11.22 19.05
CA ASP A 79 13.50 11.78 17.69
C ASP A 79 14.85 12.37 17.21
N ARG A 80 15.97 11.76 17.63
CA ARG A 80 17.31 12.18 17.22
C ARG A 80 17.83 11.31 16.11
N TRP A 81 17.94 11.89 14.91
CA TRP A 81 18.35 11.21 13.69
C TRP A 81 19.45 11.98 12.96
N GLU A 82 20.37 11.25 12.36
CA GLU A 82 21.35 11.76 11.40
C GLU A 82 21.08 11.16 10.02
N ARG A 83 21.47 11.87 8.96
CA ARG A 83 21.42 11.33 7.59
C ARG A 83 22.57 10.33 7.42
N THR A 84 22.31 9.27 6.67
CA THR A 84 23.33 8.29 6.22
C THR A 84 23.19 8.04 4.71
N THR A 85 24.02 7.16 4.16
CA THR A 85 23.92 6.69 2.77
C THR A 85 23.14 5.37 2.68
N TRP A 86 22.73 4.99 1.47
CA TRP A 86 22.06 3.71 1.27
C TRP A 86 23.02 2.54 1.51
N GLU A 87 24.27 2.69 1.08
CA GLU A 87 25.34 1.71 1.25
C GLU A 87 25.61 1.44 2.73
N GLU A 88 25.79 2.48 3.54
CA GLU A 88 26.00 2.35 4.99
C GLU A 88 24.78 1.75 5.69
N ALA A 89 23.57 2.24 5.39
CA ALA A 89 22.35 1.74 6.02
C ALA A 89 22.13 0.25 5.73
N ILE A 90 22.32 -0.18 4.48
CA ILE A 90 22.20 -1.58 4.08
C ILE A 90 23.32 -2.42 4.71
N ALA A 91 24.55 -1.93 4.75
CA ALA A 91 25.66 -2.63 5.39
C ALA A 91 25.42 -2.84 6.89
N GLU A 92 24.98 -1.81 7.62
CA GLU A 92 24.67 -1.90 9.05
C GLU A 92 23.52 -2.90 9.32
N ILE A 93 22.42 -2.79 8.59
CA ILE A 93 21.26 -3.70 8.73
C ILE A 93 21.66 -5.15 8.43
N THR A 94 22.34 -5.39 7.32
CA THR A 94 22.71 -6.75 6.91
C THR A 94 23.83 -7.32 7.77
N GLY A 95 24.74 -6.49 8.29
CA GLY A 95 25.72 -6.90 9.31
C GLY A 95 25.02 -7.44 10.54
N ARG A 96 24.07 -6.68 11.08
CA ARG A 96 23.29 -7.09 12.25
C ARG A 96 22.47 -8.36 12.01
N TRP A 97 21.88 -8.51 10.82
CA TRP A 97 21.19 -9.76 10.47
C TRP A 97 22.12 -10.96 10.45
N ARG A 98 23.33 -10.83 9.89
CA ARG A 98 24.31 -11.93 9.88
C ARG A 98 24.71 -12.35 11.29
N GLU A 99 24.92 -11.41 12.20
CA GLU A 99 25.19 -11.69 13.62
C GLU A 99 24.03 -12.47 14.27
N ILE A 100 22.80 -11.96 14.13
CA ILE A 100 21.60 -12.63 14.68
C ILE A 100 21.45 -14.03 14.11
N ILE A 101 21.66 -14.21 12.80
CA ILE A 101 21.58 -15.50 12.14
C ILE A 101 22.65 -16.47 12.68
N ALA A 102 23.88 -15.99 12.90
CA ALA A 102 24.97 -16.82 13.42
C ALA A 102 24.73 -17.24 14.88
N GLU A 103 24.13 -16.37 15.70
CA GLU A 103 23.93 -16.62 17.14
C GLU A 103 22.62 -17.36 17.44
N HIS A 104 21.53 -17.04 16.73
CA HIS A 104 20.17 -17.48 17.06
C HIS A 104 19.43 -18.16 15.90
N GLY A 105 20.05 -18.22 14.71
CA GLY A 105 19.41 -18.70 13.50
C GLY A 105 18.50 -17.65 12.84
N ALA A 106 18.20 -17.86 11.56
CA ALA A 106 17.43 -16.89 10.77
C ALA A 106 15.99 -16.68 11.25
N ALA A 107 15.39 -17.68 11.89
CA ALA A 107 14.05 -17.58 12.46
C ALA A 107 13.95 -16.51 13.58
N ALA A 108 15.08 -16.06 14.16
CA ALA A 108 15.07 -14.95 15.12
C ALA A 108 14.72 -13.58 14.48
N ILE A 109 14.73 -13.48 13.14
CA ILE A 109 14.33 -12.28 12.41
C ILE A 109 12.85 -12.39 12.03
N LEU A 110 12.04 -11.40 12.45
CA LEU A 110 10.62 -11.28 12.09
C LEU A 110 10.39 -10.07 11.16
N PRO A 111 10.08 -10.28 9.87
CA PRO A 111 9.70 -9.21 8.95
C PRO A 111 8.29 -8.68 9.24
N TYR A 112 8.20 -7.69 10.12
CA TYR A 112 6.91 -7.12 10.52
C TYR A 112 6.32 -6.22 9.42
N SER A 113 5.21 -6.64 8.79
CA SER A 113 4.52 -5.87 7.74
C SER A 113 3.08 -6.33 7.53
N TYR A 114 2.24 -5.49 6.94
CA TYR A 114 0.93 -5.90 6.43
C TYR A 114 0.65 -5.25 5.06
N SER A 115 -0.03 -4.09 5.02
CA SER A 115 -0.64 -3.54 3.80
C SER A 115 -0.29 -2.08 3.50
N GLY A 116 0.98 -1.67 3.65
CA GLY A 116 1.38 -0.28 3.36
C GLY A 116 1.30 0.11 1.87
N THR A 117 1.71 -0.81 0.99
CA THR A 117 1.66 -0.68 -0.48
C THR A 117 1.25 -2.04 -1.04
N LEU A 118 0.05 -2.14 -1.62
CA LEU A 118 -0.51 -3.42 -2.08
C LEU A 118 -0.08 -3.87 -3.49
N GLY A 119 0.95 -3.26 -4.07
CA GLY A 119 1.44 -3.65 -5.40
C GLY A 119 2.02 -5.08 -5.40
N LEU A 120 1.75 -5.85 -6.46
CA LEU A 120 2.17 -7.26 -6.57
C LEU A 120 3.68 -7.44 -6.36
N LEU A 121 4.50 -6.57 -6.96
CA LEU A 121 5.95 -6.64 -6.85
C LEU A 121 6.41 -6.37 -5.41
N GLN A 122 5.86 -5.33 -4.78
CA GLN A 122 6.28 -4.86 -3.45
C GLN A 122 5.78 -5.79 -2.34
N LEU A 123 4.49 -6.14 -2.34
CA LEU A 123 3.85 -6.91 -1.28
C LEU A 123 4.15 -8.40 -1.37
N VAL A 124 4.03 -8.97 -2.57
CA VAL A 124 4.07 -10.42 -2.75
C VAL A 124 5.47 -10.87 -3.14
N ILE A 125 6.02 -10.31 -4.21
CA ILE A 125 7.22 -10.88 -4.85
C ILE A 125 8.50 -10.54 -4.07
N ALA A 126 8.84 -9.26 -3.94
CA ALA A 126 10.12 -8.83 -3.36
C ALA A 126 10.25 -9.28 -1.90
N ASN A 127 9.19 -9.09 -1.13
CA ASN A 127 9.11 -9.47 0.27
C ASN A 127 9.23 -10.99 0.46
N ALA A 128 8.39 -11.81 -0.18
CA ALA A 128 8.43 -13.26 0.03
C ALA A 128 9.75 -13.88 -0.41
N ARG A 129 10.33 -13.42 -1.54
CA ARG A 129 11.59 -13.97 -2.05
C ARG A 129 12.74 -13.77 -1.07
N LEU A 130 12.90 -12.57 -0.51
CA LEU A 130 13.98 -12.28 0.43
C LEU A 130 13.85 -13.11 1.71
N TRP A 131 12.69 -13.04 2.36
CA TRP A 131 12.51 -13.64 3.68
C TRP A 131 12.47 -15.16 3.65
N ASN A 132 11.84 -15.75 2.63
CA ASN A 132 11.83 -17.21 2.48
C ASN A 132 13.23 -17.73 2.16
N ARG A 133 14.01 -17.03 1.32
CA ARG A 133 15.38 -17.43 1.01
C ARG A 133 16.32 -17.31 2.21
N MET A 134 16.06 -16.33 3.09
CA MET A 134 16.77 -16.14 4.35
C MET A 134 16.40 -17.21 5.40
N GLY A 135 15.18 -17.74 5.35
CA GLY A 135 14.65 -18.61 6.42
C GLY A 135 14.18 -17.83 7.65
N ALA A 136 13.76 -16.57 7.44
CA ALA A 136 13.23 -15.71 8.50
C ALA A 136 11.85 -16.21 8.98
N SER A 137 11.42 -15.76 10.17
CA SER A 137 10.11 -16.11 10.70
C SER A 137 8.97 -15.60 9.83
N GLY A 138 7.95 -16.44 9.65
CA GLY A 138 6.70 -16.05 9.02
C GLY A 138 5.87 -15.14 9.94
N LEU A 139 5.22 -14.15 9.36
CA LEU A 139 4.23 -13.31 10.04
C LEU A 139 2.86 -13.62 9.47
N ASP A 140 1.91 -13.97 10.36
CA ASP A 140 0.52 -14.32 9.99
C ASP A 140 -0.26 -13.16 9.37
N ARG A 141 0.21 -11.92 9.54
CA ARG A 141 -0.38 -10.73 8.90
C ARG A 141 -1.84 -10.50 9.33
N ALA A 142 -2.18 -10.88 10.56
CA ALA A 142 -3.55 -10.88 11.08
C ALA A 142 -4.10 -9.51 11.56
N ILE A 143 -3.44 -8.40 11.23
CA ILE A 143 -3.71 -7.08 11.86
C ILE A 143 -5.06 -6.47 11.44
N CYS A 144 -5.52 -6.74 10.21
CA CYS A 144 -6.70 -6.07 9.65
C CYS A 144 -7.94 -6.97 9.63
N ASP A 145 -7.89 -8.08 8.87
CA ASP A 145 -9.08 -8.80 8.42
C ASP A 145 -9.18 -10.24 8.97
N ALA A 146 -8.32 -10.63 9.91
CA ALA A 146 -8.21 -12.01 10.40
C ALA A 146 -9.54 -12.60 10.89
N ALA A 147 -10.31 -11.84 11.67
CA ALA A 147 -11.60 -12.30 12.18
C ALA A 147 -12.63 -12.52 11.06
N ALA A 148 -12.72 -11.58 10.11
CA ALA A 148 -13.61 -11.70 8.95
C ALA A 148 -13.22 -12.91 8.09
N ASN A 149 -11.92 -13.12 7.88
CA ASN A 149 -11.43 -14.27 7.12
C ASN A 149 -11.76 -15.61 7.76
N ALA A 150 -11.60 -15.72 9.08
CA ALA A 150 -11.97 -16.92 9.81
C ALA A 150 -13.48 -17.22 9.66
N ALA A 151 -14.33 -16.21 9.85
CA ALA A 151 -15.78 -16.36 9.73
C ALA A 151 -16.24 -16.74 8.32
N VAL A 152 -15.74 -16.04 7.29
CA VAL A 152 -16.11 -16.28 5.88
C VAL A 152 -15.59 -17.64 5.42
N THR A 153 -14.37 -18.02 5.81
CA THR A 153 -13.81 -19.33 5.45
C THR A 153 -14.56 -20.47 6.13
N ALA A 154 -14.95 -20.30 7.40
CA ALA A 154 -15.72 -21.30 8.14
C ALA A 154 -17.14 -21.51 7.57
N THR A 155 -17.71 -20.49 6.92
CA THR A 155 -19.08 -20.53 6.40
C THR A 155 -19.16 -20.84 4.90
N LEU A 156 -18.24 -20.30 4.09
CA LEU A 156 -18.22 -20.44 2.63
C LEU A 156 -17.10 -21.33 2.10
N GLY A 157 -16.18 -21.80 2.95
CA GLY A 157 -15.04 -22.64 2.59
C GLY A 157 -13.84 -21.90 1.98
N ALA A 158 -14.00 -20.63 1.62
CA ALA A 158 -12.95 -19.77 1.10
C ALA A 158 -13.29 -18.29 1.32
N ARG A 159 -12.29 -17.40 1.15
CA ARG A 159 -12.45 -15.93 1.22
C ARG A 159 -13.20 -15.40 -0.01
N TRP A 160 -14.47 -15.73 -0.13
CA TRP A 160 -15.32 -15.27 -1.22
C TRP A 160 -16.19 -14.10 -0.77
N SER A 161 -16.49 -13.21 -1.72
CA SER A 161 -17.45 -12.13 -1.57
C SER A 161 -18.32 -12.09 -2.82
N VAL A 162 -19.55 -11.61 -2.68
CA VAL A 162 -20.38 -11.24 -3.82
C VAL A 162 -19.73 -10.06 -4.56
N ASP A 163 -19.98 -9.98 -5.87
CA ASP A 163 -19.62 -8.80 -6.64
C ASP A 163 -20.49 -7.63 -6.16
N MET A 164 -19.87 -6.50 -5.84
CA MET A 164 -20.63 -5.35 -5.35
C MET A 164 -21.64 -4.81 -6.38
N ARG A 165 -21.44 -5.10 -7.66
CA ARG A 165 -22.39 -4.75 -8.73
C ARG A 165 -23.72 -5.48 -8.59
N ASP A 166 -23.74 -6.63 -7.93
CA ASP A 166 -24.97 -7.40 -7.71
C ASP A 166 -25.87 -6.78 -6.63
N ALA A 167 -25.37 -5.79 -5.87
CA ALA A 167 -26.15 -5.12 -4.84
C ALA A 167 -27.41 -4.42 -5.37
N VAL A 168 -27.42 -4.01 -6.65
CA VAL A 168 -28.59 -3.41 -7.30
C VAL A 168 -29.79 -4.36 -7.40
N HIS A 169 -29.56 -5.67 -7.24
CA HIS A 169 -30.60 -6.70 -7.22
C HIS A 169 -31.12 -6.99 -5.81
N ALA A 170 -30.51 -6.42 -4.77
CA ALA A 170 -30.92 -6.62 -3.39
C ALA A 170 -32.24 -5.89 -3.09
N ARG A 171 -33.15 -6.57 -2.38
CA ARG A 171 -34.37 -5.94 -1.83
C ARG A 171 -34.16 -5.34 -0.44
N LEU A 172 -33.07 -5.72 0.22
CA LEU A 172 -32.66 -5.27 1.54
C LEU A 172 -31.14 -5.27 1.60
N ILE A 173 -30.57 -4.15 2.04
CA ILE A 173 -29.15 -4.00 2.32
C ILE A 173 -29.00 -3.61 3.78
N ILE A 174 -28.17 -4.36 4.52
CA ILE A 174 -27.84 -4.07 5.92
C ILE A 174 -26.38 -3.62 5.97
N LEU A 175 -26.14 -2.37 6.38
CA LEU A 175 -24.81 -1.85 6.63
C LEU A 175 -24.48 -2.04 8.12
N TRP A 176 -23.63 -3.02 8.44
CA TRP A 176 -23.21 -3.29 9.81
C TRP A 176 -21.71 -3.06 9.98
N GLY A 177 -21.33 -2.05 10.76
CA GLY A 177 -19.91 -1.73 11.00
C GLY A 177 -19.16 -1.26 9.75
N HIS A 178 -19.87 -0.92 8.68
CA HIS A 178 -19.33 -0.49 7.40
C HIS A 178 -19.77 0.94 7.08
N ASN A 179 -18.83 1.80 6.67
CA ASN A 179 -19.12 3.17 6.23
C ASN A 179 -18.74 3.34 4.75
N PRO A 180 -19.64 3.03 3.81
CA PRO A 180 -19.31 3.02 2.39
C PRO A 180 -18.95 4.43 1.91
N ALA A 181 -19.49 5.50 2.49
CA ALA A 181 -19.18 6.86 2.08
C ALA A 181 -17.70 7.24 2.31
N SER A 182 -16.98 6.54 3.21
CA SER A 182 -15.60 6.87 3.60
C SER A 182 -14.60 5.76 3.30
N THR A 183 -14.92 4.51 3.64
CA THR A 183 -13.99 3.37 3.59
C THR A 183 -14.25 2.41 2.43
N GLY A 184 -15.35 2.59 1.68
CA GLY A 184 -15.66 1.87 0.44
C GLY A 184 -16.47 2.72 -0.53
N PRO A 185 -16.00 3.92 -0.91
CA PRO A 185 -16.82 4.91 -1.62
C PRO A 185 -17.25 4.48 -3.02
N HIS A 186 -16.54 3.53 -3.63
CA HIS A 186 -16.96 2.96 -4.92
C HIS A 186 -18.13 1.98 -4.80
N PHE A 187 -18.53 1.61 -3.58
CA PHE A 187 -19.76 0.86 -3.36
C PHE A 187 -21.00 1.77 -3.36
N ILE A 188 -20.87 3.05 -2.99
CA ILE A 188 -22.00 4.00 -2.92
C ILE A 188 -22.86 4.06 -4.19
N PRO A 189 -22.31 4.04 -5.42
CA PRO A 189 -23.13 4.04 -6.63
C PRO A 189 -24.01 2.80 -6.85
N PHE A 190 -23.81 1.73 -6.05
CA PHE A 190 -24.57 0.48 -6.10
C PHE A 190 -25.54 0.31 -4.92
N LEU A 191 -25.56 1.28 -3.99
CA LEU A 191 -26.51 1.38 -2.87
C LEU A 191 -27.70 2.27 -3.25
#